data_AF-A0A9D4YND6-F1
#
_entry.id   AF-A0A9D4YND6-F1
#
_cell.length_a   1.000
_cell.length_b   1.000
_cell.length_c   1.000
_cell.angle_alpha   90.00
_cell.angle_beta   90.00
_cell.angle_gamma   90.00
#
_symmetry.space_group_name_H-M   'P 1'
#
loop_
_entity.id
_entity.type
_entity.pdbx_description
1 polymer ?
#
loop_
_entity_poly.entity_id
_entity_poly.type
_entity_poly.pdbx_seq_one_letter_code
_entity_poly.pdbx_strand_id
1 'polypeptide(L)'
;MWFMIIWYCQPSMVVFKDMVNELQNGRENPDGADQGFIASYFPDLLDKPLFHAPSNGTKLEGTYRLPLGYQMDASYYYLKLRWSIPCGPNSVITFPGAPWLKPWYWWSWPVLPLGIQWHEQRRQTIGYPSEMVMILIQSAIYIGIIAMTRLARPSLSKLCFRRSDKSINLAHNSLKLVALWCILAAYVTPYFIIPHTIHPLLGWILYFLGSFTFCSIAIDVFLLPMLPVLVPWLAILGVLLVMAFPWYPDGIVRAMSVFFYAFCCAPFLWTSLVRIVAGLQLSLRREAFLPRFAECYPHSWFNKFF
;
A
#
# COMPACT_ATOMS: atom_id res chain seq x y z
N MET A 1 -27.42 -3.73 -5.10
CA MET A 1 -27.01 -2.67 -4.15
C MET A 1 -26.82 -1.40 -4.97
N TRP A 2 -27.80 -0.50 -4.91
CA TRP A 2 -27.66 0.84 -5.49
C TRP A 2 -26.80 1.67 -4.53
N PHE A 3 -26.02 2.62 -5.00
CA PHE A 3 -25.28 3.55 -4.14
C PHE A 3 -25.86 4.95 -4.37
N MET A 4 -26.51 5.53 -3.36
CA MET A 4 -27.17 6.82 -3.43
C MET A 4 -26.52 7.75 -2.40
N ILE A 5 -25.73 8.71 -2.87
CA ILE A 5 -24.79 9.48 -2.04
C ILE A 5 -25.08 10.99 -2.15
N ILE A 6 -25.69 11.45 -3.26
CA ILE A 6 -25.94 12.87 -3.51
C ILE A 6 -27.44 13.17 -3.48
N TRP A 7 -27.79 14.18 -2.69
CA TRP A 7 -29.14 14.68 -2.53
C TRP A 7 -29.19 16.18 -2.70
N TYR A 8 -30.27 16.65 -3.31
CA TYR A 8 -30.64 18.05 -3.32
C TYR A 8 -32.00 18.19 -2.67
N CYS A 9 -32.03 18.76 -1.47
CA CYS A 9 -33.24 18.84 -0.65
C CYS A 9 -33.52 20.29 -0.24
N GLN A 10 -34.80 20.66 -0.23
CA GLN A 10 -35.24 21.86 0.47
C GLN A 10 -35.39 21.51 1.97
N PRO A 11 -34.68 22.19 2.88
CA PRO A 11 -34.79 21.92 4.30
C PRO A 11 -36.22 22.11 4.82
N SER A 12 -36.72 21.15 5.58
CA SER A 12 -38.04 21.21 6.23
C SER A 12 -37.99 20.60 7.61
N MET A 13 -38.35 21.40 8.62
CA MET A 13 -38.38 20.96 10.01
C MET A 13 -39.45 19.87 10.24
N VAL A 14 -40.53 19.90 9.46
CA VAL A 14 -41.61 18.89 9.55
C VAL A 14 -41.07 17.53 9.12
N VAL A 15 -40.45 17.46 7.94
CA VAL A 15 -39.87 16.22 7.40
C VAL A 15 -38.75 15.71 8.29
N PHE A 16 -37.89 16.61 8.80
CA PHE A 16 -36.80 16.21 9.70
C PHE A 16 -37.31 15.56 10.99
N LYS A 17 -38.30 16.17 11.66
CA LYS A 17 -38.88 15.61 12.89
C LYS A 17 -39.55 14.26 12.65
N ASP A 18 -40.22 14.12 11.51
CA ASP A 18 -40.85 12.86 11.12
C ASP A 18 -39.81 11.76 10.85
N MET A 19 -38.74 12.06 10.11
CA MET A 19 -37.61 11.12 9.93
C MET A 19 -37.00 10.67 11.27
N VAL A 20 -36.81 11.59 12.22
CA VAL A 20 -36.29 11.23 13.56
C VAL A 20 -37.26 10.32 14.31
N ASN A 21 -38.56 10.58 14.23
CA ASN A 21 -39.60 9.76 14.86
C ASN A 21 -39.64 8.35 14.24
N GLU A 22 -39.59 8.24 12.91
CA GLU A 22 -39.55 6.96 12.21
C GLU A 22 -38.31 6.13 12.54
N LEU A 23 -37.17 6.78 12.75
CA LEU A 23 -35.95 6.13 13.21
C LEU A 23 -36.12 5.56 14.63
N GLN A 24 -36.76 6.30 15.54
CA GLN A 24 -37.04 5.84 16.91
C GLN A 24 -38.05 4.68 16.95
N ASN A 25 -39.01 4.69 16.03
CA ASN A 25 -40.02 3.64 15.91
C ASN A 25 -39.47 2.35 15.27
N GLY A 26 -38.19 2.34 14.88
CA GLY A 26 -37.53 1.15 14.34
C GLY A 26 -37.94 0.82 12.91
N ARG A 27 -38.16 1.85 12.06
CA ARG A 27 -38.38 1.66 10.62
C ARG A 27 -37.32 0.74 10.02
N GLU A 28 -37.75 -0.13 9.11
CA GLU A 28 -36.88 -1.09 8.44
C GLU A 28 -35.73 -0.38 7.72
N ASN A 29 -34.49 -0.77 8.03
CA ASN A 29 -33.28 -0.19 7.46
C ASN A 29 -32.39 -1.31 6.90
N PRO A 30 -32.51 -1.65 5.62
CA PRO A 30 -31.87 -2.84 5.04
C PRO A 30 -30.34 -2.83 5.07
N ASP A 31 -29.70 -1.66 5.03
CA ASP A 31 -28.24 -1.54 5.08
C ASP A 31 -27.70 -1.05 6.44
N GLY A 32 -28.60 -0.77 7.39
CA GLY A 32 -28.25 -0.27 8.72
C GLY A 32 -27.62 1.13 8.73
N ALA A 33 -27.68 1.86 7.61
CA ALA A 33 -27.04 3.15 7.43
C ALA A 33 -28.05 4.22 6.96
N ASP A 34 -27.54 5.37 6.56
CA ASP A 34 -28.32 6.49 6.05
C ASP A 34 -29.06 6.13 4.75
N GLN A 35 -28.41 5.40 3.85
CA GLN A 35 -28.97 5.11 2.54
C GLN A 35 -30.20 4.19 2.62
N GLY A 36 -30.14 3.11 3.40
CA GLY A 36 -31.25 2.20 3.60
C GLY A 36 -32.40 2.87 4.35
N PHE A 37 -32.09 3.72 5.34
CA PHE A 37 -33.09 4.52 6.02
C PHE A 37 -33.82 5.45 5.04
N ILE A 38 -33.10 6.24 4.25
CA ILE A 38 -33.72 7.20 3.32
C ILE A 38 -34.51 6.47 2.21
N ALA A 39 -33.99 5.36 1.69
CA ALA A 39 -34.70 4.55 0.70
C ALA A 39 -35.99 3.94 1.27
N SER A 40 -35.98 3.54 2.55
CA SER A 40 -37.18 3.06 3.22
C SER A 40 -38.18 4.20 3.48
N TYR A 41 -37.70 5.40 3.84
CA TYR A 41 -38.53 6.56 4.17
C TYR A 41 -39.23 7.14 2.93
N PHE A 42 -38.56 7.15 1.78
CA PHE A 42 -39.14 7.52 0.49
C PHE A 42 -39.20 6.32 -0.48
N PRO A 43 -40.15 5.40 -0.28
CA PRO A 43 -40.17 4.12 -1.01
C PRO A 43 -40.43 4.28 -2.52
N ASP A 44 -41.04 5.39 -2.93
CA ASP A 44 -41.42 5.70 -4.32
C ASP A 44 -40.32 6.47 -5.09
N LEU A 45 -39.11 6.63 -4.52
CA LEU A 45 -38.00 7.34 -5.16
C LEU A 45 -37.64 6.78 -6.54
N LEU A 46 -37.67 5.46 -6.70
CA LEU A 46 -37.34 4.80 -7.97
C LEU A 46 -38.37 5.09 -9.06
N ASP A 47 -39.61 5.36 -8.68
CA ASP A 47 -40.73 5.65 -9.58
C ASP A 47 -40.79 7.12 -9.97
N LYS A 48 -40.00 8.00 -9.31
CA LYS A 48 -39.95 9.42 -9.65
C LYS A 48 -39.34 9.66 -11.04
N PRO A 49 -39.78 10.71 -11.76
CA PRO A 49 -39.19 11.08 -13.03
C PRO A 49 -37.72 11.52 -12.87
N LEU A 50 -36.93 11.35 -13.94
CA LEU A 50 -35.58 11.90 -13.97
C LEU A 50 -35.61 13.43 -14.01
N PHE A 51 -34.68 14.04 -13.30
CA PHE A 51 -34.46 15.47 -13.31
C PHE A 51 -33.89 15.91 -14.66
N HIS A 52 -34.57 16.86 -15.28
CA HIS A 52 -34.10 17.55 -16.48
C HIS A 52 -34.09 19.05 -16.21
N ALA A 53 -32.94 19.69 -16.37
CA ALA A 53 -32.82 21.12 -16.15
C ALA A 53 -33.71 21.88 -17.16
N PRO A 54 -34.64 22.74 -16.69
CA PRO A 54 -35.50 23.51 -17.58
C PRO A 54 -34.68 24.59 -18.29
N SER A 55 -34.89 24.73 -19.61
CA SER A 55 -34.15 25.69 -20.45
C SER A 55 -34.28 27.14 -19.98
N ASN A 56 -35.38 27.46 -19.29
CA ASN A 56 -35.69 28.81 -18.82
C ASN A 56 -35.23 29.07 -17.37
N GLY A 57 -34.53 28.13 -16.74
CA GLY A 57 -34.03 28.27 -15.36
C GLY A 57 -35.12 28.32 -14.28
N THR A 58 -36.36 27.92 -14.61
CA THR A 58 -37.47 27.87 -13.66
C THR A 58 -37.23 26.79 -12.61
N LYS A 59 -37.76 27.00 -11.39
CA LYS A 59 -37.70 25.96 -10.35
C LYS A 59 -38.72 24.86 -10.68
N LEU A 60 -38.28 23.61 -10.64
CA LEU A 60 -39.16 22.45 -10.73
C LEU A 60 -39.75 22.17 -9.35
N GLU A 61 -41.07 21.98 -9.30
CA GLU A 61 -41.75 21.51 -8.09
C GLU A 61 -41.86 19.99 -8.10
N GLY A 62 -41.65 19.38 -6.93
CA GLY A 62 -41.74 17.93 -6.73
C GLY A 62 -40.40 17.23 -6.51
N THR A 63 -40.46 15.90 -6.45
CA THR A 63 -39.31 15.02 -6.22
C THR A 63 -38.87 14.38 -7.52
N TYR A 64 -37.58 14.45 -7.82
CA TYR A 64 -36.99 13.95 -9.06
C TYR A 64 -35.78 13.07 -8.74
N ARG A 65 -35.51 12.10 -9.62
CA ARG A 65 -34.27 11.32 -9.59
C ARG A 65 -33.18 12.07 -10.34
N LEU A 66 -32.01 12.18 -9.73
CA LEU A 66 -30.85 12.73 -10.41
C LEU A 66 -30.33 11.74 -11.47
N PRO A 67 -30.06 12.20 -12.71
CA PRO A 67 -29.36 11.41 -13.70
C PRO A 67 -27.99 10.92 -13.20
N LEU A 68 -27.55 9.76 -13.69
CA LEU A 68 -26.29 9.13 -13.26
C LEU A 68 -25.08 10.06 -13.36
N GLY A 69 -25.00 10.92 -14.37
CA GLY A 69 -23.90 11.87 -14.51
C GLY A 69 -23.66 12.76 -13.27
N TYR A 70 -24.71 13.09 -12.52
CA TYR A 70 -24.58 13.90 -11.30
C TYR A 70 -23.86 13.15 -10.17
N GLN A 71 -23.86 11.82 -10.18
CA GLN A 71 -23.19 10.98 -9.20
C GLN A 71 -22.51 9.78 -9.87
N MET A 72 -21.27 9.98 -10.30
CA MET A 72 -20.46 8.95 -10.92
C MET A 72 -19.72 8.13 -9.86
N ASP A 73 -20.04 6.85 -9.74
CA ASP A 73 -19.28 5.92 -8.90
C ASP A 73 -17.99 5.49 -9.61
N ALA A 74 -16.86 5.69 -8.92
CA ALA A 74 -15.51 5.33 -9.37
C ALA A 74 -15.36 3.85 -9.79
N SER A 75 -16.16 2.94 -9.21
CA SER A 75 -16.15 1.51 -9.54
C SER A 75 -16.51 1.25 -11.01
N TYR A 76 -17.45 2.01 -11.59
CA TYR A 76 -17.79 1.92 -13.01
C TYR A 76 -16.61 2.27 -13.90
N TYR A 77 -15.83 3.28 -13.50
CA TYR A 77 -14.60 3.61 -14.21
C TYR A 77 -13.59 2.48 -14.09
N TYR A 78 -13.39 1.89 -12.92
CA TYR A 78 -12.39 0.84 -12.75
C TYR A 78 -12.69 -0.42 -13.57
N LEU A 79 -13.96 -0.72 -13.85
CA LEU A 79 -14.34 -1.84 -14.71
C LEU A 79 -14.00 -1.58 -16.18
N LYS A 80 -14.17 -0.35 -16.69
CA LYS A 80 -14.01 -0.04 -18.13
C LYS A 80 -12.76 0.78 -18.45
N LEU A 81 -12.05 1.27 -17.44
CA LEU A 81 -10.93 2.22 -17.51
C LEU A 81 -11.24 3.49 -18.31
N ARG A 82 -12.52 3.83 -18.45
CA ARG A 82 -13.03 5.02 -19.11
C ARG A 82 -14.41 5.36 -18.59
N TRP A 83 -14.75 6.64 -18.61
CA TRP A 83 -16.11 7.07 -18.31
C TRP A 83 -17.04 6.72 -19.47
N SER A 84 -18.16 6.08 -19.17
CA SER A 84 -19.27 5.85 -20.10
C SER A 84 -20.53 6.35 -19.41
N ILE A 85 -20.97 7.54 -19.77
CA ILE A 85 -22.05 8.26 -19.09
C ILE A 85 -23.26 8.20 -20.01
N PRO A 86 -24.31 7.42 -19.67
CA PRO A 86 -25.46 7.26 -20.54
C PRO A 86 -26.32 8.53 -20.60
N CYS A 87 -26.33 9.34 -19.53
CA CYS A 87 -27.11 10.57 -19.46
C CYS A 87 -26.58 11.53 -18.37
N GLY A 88 -26.75 12.84 -18.59
CA GLY A 88 -26.40 13.89 -17.65
C GLY A 88 -24.94 14.38 -17.75
N PRO A 89 -24.60 15.47 -17.03
CA PRO A 89 -23.24 16.03 -16.99
C PRO A 89 -22.32 15.16 -16.13
N ASN A 90 -21.01 15.03 -16.45
CA ASN A 90 -20.04 14.35 -15.57
C ASN A 90 -19.63 15.24 -14.39
N SER A 91 -20.48 15.37 -13.38
CA SER A 91 -20.33 16.45 -12.39
C SER A 91 -19.56 16.03 -11.13
N VAL A 92 -19.96 14.92 -10.49
CA VAL A 92 -19.38 14.54 -9.19
C VAL A 92 -18.95 13.08 -9.23
N ILE A 93 -17.69 12.85 -8.89
CA ILE A 93 -17.13 11.50 -8.73
C ILE A 93 -17.18 11.13 -7.25
N THR A 94 -17.82 10.01 -6.97
CA THR A 94 -17.87 9.40 -5.65
C THR A 94 -16.95 8.18 -5.63
N PHE A 95 -16.30 7.95 -4.48
CA PHE A 95 -15.42 6.80 -4.28
C PHE A 95 -16.04 5.85 -3.25
N PRO A 96 -17.17 5.20 -3.57
CA PRO A 96 -17.71 4.16 -2.70
C PRO A 96 -16.75 2.97 -2.73
N GLY A 97 -16.62 2.30 -1.59
CA GLY A 97 -15.69 1.18 -1.44
C GLY A 97 -14.98 1.17 -0.11
N ALA A 98 -14.23 0.09 0.11
CA ALA A 98 -13.49 -0.15 1.33
C ALA A 98 -12.59 1.06 1.67
N PRO A 99 -12.42 1.40 2.95
CA PRO A 99 -11.53 2.49 3.37
C PRO A 99 -10.14 2.38 2.77
N TRP A 100 -9.58 1.19 2.56
CA TRP A 100 -8.26 1.01 1.95
C TRP A 100 -8.16 1.44 0.48
N LEU A 101 -9.27 1.47 -0.25
CA LEU A 101 -9.34 1.77 -1.69
C LEU A 101 -9.69 3.22 -1.96
N LYS A 102 -9.43 4.10 -1.00
CA LYS A 102 -9.73 5.52 -1.18
C LYS A 102 -8.61 6.22 -1.93
N PRO A 103 -8.94 7.23 -2.75
CA PRO A 103 -7.97 7.84 -3.66
C PRO A 103 -6.94 8.73 -2.94
N TRP A 104 -7.18 9.13 -1.68
CA TRP A 104 -6.30 9.99 -0.92
C TRP A 104 -5.07 9.30 -0.33
N TYR A 105 -5.00 7.97 -0.44
CA TYR A 105 -3.84 7.21 0.02
C TYR A 105 -2.70 7.27 -0.98
N TRP A 106 -1.46 7.30 -0.49
CA TRP A 106 -0.28 7.33 -1.36
C TRP A 106 -0.13 6.06 -2.22
N TRP A 107 -0.68 4.92 -1.80
CA TRP A 107 -0.70 3.70 -2.63
C TRP A 107 -1.84 3.68 -3.66
N SER A 108 -2.67 4.72 -3.71
CA SER A 108 -3.89 4.74 -4.53
C SER A 108 -3.59 4.60 -6.01
N TRP A 109 -2.51 5.21 -6.54
CA TRP A 109 -2.09 5.02 -7.92
C TRP A 109 -0.79 4.21 -7.96
N PRO A 110 -0.61 3.25 -8.89
CA PRO A 110 -1.43 2.92 -10.07
C PRO A 110 -2.59 1.94 -9.83
N VAL A 111 -2.82 1.53 -8.57
CA VAL A 111 -3.86 0.55 -8.21
C VAL A 111 -5.25 1.00 -8.67
N LEU A 112 -5.56 2.28 -8.43
CA LEU A 112 -6.80 2.97 -8.71
C LEU A 112 -6.48 4.20 -9.59
N PRO A 113 -6.69 4.11 -10.92
CA PRO A 113 -6.26 5.15 -11.86
C PRO A 113 -6.79 6.56 -11.54
N LEU A 114 -8.01 6.65 -11.02
CA LEU A 114 -8.63 7.92 -10.60
C LEU A 114 -7.94 8.58 -9.39
N GLY A 115 -7.03 7.87 -8.70
CA GLY A 115 -6.21 8.41 -7.62
C GLY A 115 -5.39 9.63 -8.07
N ILE A 116 -4.79 9.59 -9.26
CA ILE A 116 -4.06 10.76 -9.81
C ILE A 116 -4.99 11.96 -9.98
N GLN A 117 -6.18 11.76 -10.55
CA GLN A 117 -7.12 12.85 -10.77
C GLN A 117 -7.57 13.48 -9.43
N TRP A 118 -7.76 12.67 -8.39
CA TRP A 118 -8.06 13.16 -7.05
C TRP A 118 -6.89 13.98 -6.45
N HIS A 119 -5.68 13.45 -6.56
CA HIS A 119 -4.47 14.11 -6.05
C HIS A 119 -4.12 15.39 -6.81
N GLU A 120 -4.51 15.51 -8.08
CA GLU A 120 -4.45 16.75 -8.86
C GLU A 120 -5.38 17.82 -8.28
N GLN A 121 -6.65 17.47 -8.02
CA GLN A 121 -7.60 18.39 -7.40
C GLN A 121 -7.15 18.84 -6.02
N ARG A 122 -6.59 17.92 -5.23
CA ARG A 122 -6.00 18.27 -3.94
C ARG A 122 -4.84 19.23 -4.09
N ARG A 123 -3.95 19.03 -5.07
CA ARG A 123 -2.81 19.91 -5.32
C ARG A 123 -3.26 21.35 -5.58
N GLN A 124 -4.36 21.51 -6.30
CA GLN A 124 -4.91 22.82 -6.67
C GLN A 124 -5.66 23.52 -5.52
N THR A 125 -6.17 22.78 -4.55
CA THR A 125 -7.02 23.32 -3.46
C THR A 125 -6.28 23.48 -2.14
N ILE A 126 -5.64 22.42 -1.66
CA ILE A 126 -4.99 22.35 -0.33
C ILE A 126 -3.46 22.29 -0.46
N GLY A 127 -2.97 21.61 -1.50
CA GLY A 127 -1.55 21.32 -1.68
C GLY A 127 -1.02 20.18 -0.79
N TYR A 128 0.31 20.10 -0.70
CA TYR A 128 1.07 19.16 0.16
C TYR A 128 2.09 19.82 1.11
N PRO A 129 2.08 21.15 1.39
CA PRO A 129 3.20 21.79 2.09
C PRO A 129 3.44 21.23 3.50
N SER A 130 2.37 20.82 4.19
CA SER A 130 2.42 20.18 5.51
C SER A 130 3.24 18.90 5.52
N GLU A 131 3.17 18.09 4.46
CA GLU A 131 3.84 16.80 4.39
C GLU A 131 5.25 16.88 3.79
N MET A 132 5.57 17.94 3.02
CA MET A 132 6.85 18.04 2.30
C MET A 132 8.07 18.03 3.22
N VAL A 133 8.01 18.72 4.36
CA VAL A 133 9.13 18.74 5.32
C VAL A 133 9.39 17.33 5.87
N MET A 134 8.33 16.59 6.18
CA MET A 134 8.45 15.21 6.66
C MET A 134 9.03 14.29 5.58
N ILE A 135 8.60 14.43 4.32
CA ILE A 135 9.15 13.66 3.19
C ILE A 135 10.65 13.93 3.03
N LEU A 136 11.08 15.19 3.10
CA LEU A 136 12.49 15.57 2.96
C LEU A 136 13.34 15.01 4.10
N ILE A 137 12.88 15.14 5.35
CA ILE A 137 13.56 14.57 6.52
C ILE A 137 13.67 13.04 6.39
N GLN A 138 12.57 12.37 6.05
CA GLN A 138 12.53 10.92 5.89
C GLN A 138 13.48 10.45 4.78
N SER A 139 13.50 11.17 3.64
CA SER A 139 14.41 10.89 2.53
C SER A 139 15.88 11.06 2.93
N ALA A 140 16.21 12.15 3.65
CA ALA A 140 17.55 12.41 4.13
C ALA A 140 18.03 11.33 5.12
N ILE A 141 17.17 10.91 6.05
CA ILE A 141 17.47 9.82 6.99
C ILE A 141 17.76 8.52 6.23
N TYR A 142 16.91 8.13 5.27
CA TYR A 142 17.12 6.91 4.49
C TYR A 142 18.43 6.95 3.69
N ILE A 143 18.72 8.05 3.00
CA ILE A 143 19.98 8.23 2.27
C ILE A 143 21.18 8.16 3.23
N GLY A 144 21.08 8.82 4.39
CA GLY A 144 22.11 8.80 5.43
C GLY A 144 22.39 7.38 5.93
N ILE A 145 21.36 6.58 6.19
CA ILE A 145 21.51 5.18 6.61
C ILE A 145 22.14 4.33 5.50
N ILE A 146 21.74 4.52 4.23
CA ILE A 146 22.37 3.83 3.10
C ILE A 146 23.86 4.19 3.01
N ALA A 147 24.22 5.47 3.14
CA ALA A 147 25.62 5.89 3.12
C ALA A 147 26.41 5.26 4.28
N MET A 148 25.85 5.29 5.51
CA MET A 148 26.49 4.72 6.70
C MET A 148 26.68 3.21 6.61
N THR A 149 25.68 2.46 6.13
CA THR A 149 25.77 1.00 5.96
C THR A 149 26.85 0.63 4.94
N ARG A 150 26.98 1.38 3.83
CA ARG A 150 28.05 1.18 2.84
C ARG A 150 29.44 1.48 3.41
N LEU A 151 29.57 2.50 4.25
CA LEU A 151 30.83 2.87 4.91
C LEU A 151 31.21 1.93 6.07
N ALA A 152 30.24 1.36 6.78
CA ALA A 152 30.43 0.45 7.92
C ALA A 152 30.65 -1.02 7.51
N ARG A 153 30.40 -1.37 6.24
CA ARG A 153 30.56 -2.72 5.69
C ARG A 153 31.90 -3.42 6.01
N PRO A 154 33.07 -2.74 6.09
CA PRO A 154 34.31 -3.41 6.51
C PRO A 154 34.41 -3.70 8.02
N SER A 155 33.66 -3.04 8.91
CA SER A 155 33.85 -3.13 10.37
C SER A 155 32.92 -4.10 11.11
N LEU A 156 31.73 -4.41 10.57
CA LEU A 156 30.73 -5.27 11.21
C LEU A 156 30.98 -6.79 11.05
N SER A 157 31.92 -7.19 10.19
CA SER A 157 32.32 -8.60 10.01
C SER A 157 32.98 -9.26 11.24
N LYS A 158 33.09 -8.52 12.35
CA LYS A 158 33.73 -8.95 13.62
C LYS A 158 32.75 -9.08 14.78
N LEU A 159 31.47 -9.36 14.53
CA LEU A 159 30.55 -9.75 15.60
C LEU A 159 30.76 -11.24 15.96
N CYS A 160 31.77 -11.45 16.80
CA CYS A 160 32.13 -12.74 17.39
C CYS A 160 30.94 -13.35 18.16
N PHE A 161 30.27 -14.34 17.58
CA PHE A 161 29.38 -15.23 18.33
C PHE A 161 30.23 -16.13 19.24
N ARG A 162 30.17 -15.90 20.55
CA ARG A 162 30.84 -16.73 21.57
C ARG A 162 30.01 -18.01 21.82
N ARG A 163 30.68 -19.14 21.65
CA ARG A 163 30.17 -20.53 21.57
C ARG A 163 29.52 -21.06 22.85
N SER A 164 28.42 -21.82 22.71
CA SER A 164 27.94 -22.82 23.68
C SER A 164 27.41 -24.06 22.93
N ASP A 165 28.02 -25.22 23.18
CA ASP A 165 28.04 -26.37 22.25
C ASP A 165 26.80 -27.31 22.28
N LYS A 166 25.74 -27.03 23.06
CA LYS A 166 24.60 -27.98 23.19
C LYS A 166 23.25 -27.49 22.64
N SER A 167 23.08 -26.20 22.32
CA SER A 167 21.81 -25.62 21.80
C SER A 167 21.86 -25.21 20.32
N ILE A 168 22.87 -25.68 19.59
CA ILE A 168 23.26 -25.21 18.25
C ILE A 168 22.11 -25.24 17.24
N ASN A 169 21.31 -26.32 17.19
CA ASN A 169 20.22 -26.43 16.21
C ASN A 169 19.04 -25.50 16.51
N LEU A 170 18.70 -25.31 17.79
CA LEU A 170 17.62 -24.41 18.21
C LEU A 170 18.02 -22.95 17.96
N ALA A 171 19.25 -22.58 18.33
CA ALA A 171 19.80 -21.25 18.10
C ALA A 171 19.96 -20.92 16.60
N HIS A 172 20.31 -21.90 15.77
CA HIS A 172 20.37 -21.71 14.31
C HIS A 172 18.99 -21.51 13.69
N ASN A 173 17.98 -22.25 14.13
CA ASN A 173 16.62 -22.11 13.63
C ASN A 173 15.98 -20.79 14.09
N SER A 174 16.25 -20.35 15.32
CA SER A 174 15.79 -19.04 15.80
C SER A 174 16.44 -17.90 15.04
N LEU A 175 17.76 -17.95 14.75
CA LEU A 175 18.41 -16.90 13.96
C LEU A 175 17.85 -16.80 12.54
N LYS A 176 17.56 -17.93 11.88
CA LYS A 176 16.91 -17.92 10.56
C LYS A 176 15.54 -17.27 10.61
N LEU A 177 14.75 -17.60 11.63
CA LEU A 177 13.42 -17.03 11.82
C LEU A 177 13.52 -15.51 12.04
N VAL A 178 14.45 -15.07 12.89
CA VAL A 178 14.72 -13.63 13.13
C VAL A 178 15.12 -12.93 11.82
N ALA A 179 16.04 -13.50 11.03
CA ALA A 179 16.46 -12.90 9.76
C ALA A 179 15.29 -12.77 8.77
N LEU A 180 14.42 -13.79 8.66
CA LEU A 180 13.23 -13.73 7.81
C LEU A 180 12.23 -12.67 8.29
N TRP A 181 12.02 -12.55 9.61
CA TRP A 181 11.18 -11.49 10.18
C TRP A 181 11.77 -10.10 9.95
N CYS A 182 13.09 -9.93 10.05
CA CYS A 182 13.75 -8.65 9.74
C CYS A 182 13.57 -8.27 8.26
N ILE A 183 13.68 -9.22 7.34
CA ILE A 183 13.42 -8.98 5.91
C ILE A 183 11.95 -8.60 5.69
N LEU A 184 11.00 -9.31 6.31
CA LEU A 184 9.59 -8.97 6.21
C LEU A 184 9.31 -7.56 6.77
N ALA A 185 9.85 -7.26 7.96
CA ALA A 185 9.74 -5.95 8.59
C ALA A 185 10.36 -4.84 7.73
N ALA A 186 11.42 -5.11 6.96
CA ALA A 186 12.02 -4.15 6.04
C ALA A 186 11.05 -3.69 4.93
N TYR A 187 10.16 -4.57 4.47
CA TYR A 187 9.13 -4.23 3.47
C TYR A 187 7.84 -3.65 4.08
N VAL A 188 7.51 -4.04 5.31
CA VAL A 188 6.28 -3.62 5.99
C VAL A 188 6.44 -2.27 6.68
N THR A 189 7.60 -2.00 7.29
CA THR A 189 7.83 -0.77 8.07
C THR A 189 7.66 0.52 7.27
N PRO A 190 8.24 0.68 6.05
CA PRO A 190 8.06 1.90 5.27
C PRO A 190 6.59 2.21 4.98
N TYR A 191 5.76 1.19 4.78
CA TYR A 191 4.34 1.36 4.51
C TYR A 191 3.62 2.13 5.62
N PHE A 192 3.94 1.85 6.90
CA PHE A 192 3.32 2.48 8.05
C PHE A 192 3.94 3.82 8.46
N ILE A 193 5.21 4.07 8.09
CA ILE A 193 5.88 5.33 8.41
C ILE A 193 5.46 6.44 7.43
N ILE A 194 5.23 6.10 6.16
CA ILE A 194 4.91 7.07 5.13
C ILE A 194 3.54 7.70 5.41
N PRO A 195 3.43 9.05 5.41
CA PRO A 195 2.15 9.68 5.68
C PRO A 195 1.13 9.29 4.62
N HIS A 196 -0.04 8.85 5.08
CA HIS A 196 -1.08 8.28 4.22
C HIS A 196 -1.50 9.20 3.08
N THR A 197 -1.47 10.50 3.30
CA THR A 197 -2.04 11.53 2.43
C THR A 197 -1.08 12.05 1.36
N ILE A 198 0.16 11.57 1.27
CA ILE A 198 1.11 12.16 0.31
C ILE A 198 0.79 11.78 -1.14
N HIS A 199 1.34 12.55 -2.08
CA HIS A 199 1.16 12.29 -3.50
C HIS A 199 1.65 10.87 -3.87
N PRO A 200 0.90 10.07 -4.66
CA PRO A 200 1.22 8.65 -4.86
C PRO A 200 2.60 8.37 -5.44
N LEU A 201 3.04 9.18 -6.40
CA LEU A 201 4.40 9.07 -6.97
C LEU A 201 5.48 9.25 -5.89
N LEU A 202 5.32 10.22 -5.00
CA LEU A 202 6.26 10.44 -3.90
C LEU A 202 6.18 9.30 -2.88
N GLY A 203 4.98 8.78 -2.60
CA GLY A 203 4.80 7.63 -1.73
C GLY A 203 5.51 6.39 -2.21
N TRP A 204 5.38 6.02 -3.48
CA TRP A 204 6.11 4.88 -4.02
C TRP A 204 7.62 5.09 -4.03
N ILE A 205 8.10 6.29 -4.38
CA ILE A 205 9.54 6.61 -4.32
C ILE A 205 10.07 6.44 -2.89
N LEU A 206 9.34 6.98 -1.91
CA LEU A 206 9.71 6.92 -0.49
C LEU A 206 9.62 5.49 0.06
N TYR A 207 8.63 4.71 -0.38
CA TYR A 207 8.48 3.30 -0.06
C TYR A 207 9.66 2.47 -0.58
N PHE A 208 10.03 2.66 -1.85
CA PHE A 208 11.16 1.96 -2.44
C PHE A 208 12.49 2.36 -1.82
N LEU A 209 12.66 3.64 -1.47
CA LEU A 209 13.84 4.14 -0.76
C LEU A 209 13.93 3.55 0.66
N GLY A 210 12.83 3.58 1.42
CA GLY A 210 12.78 3.06 2.78
C GLY A 210 12.97 1.54 2.83
N SER A 211 12.29 0.79 1.96
CA SER A 211 12.42 -0.67 1.88
C SER A 211 13.84 -1.07 1.47
N PHE A 212 14.45 -0.38 0.51
CA PHE A 212 15.85 -0.61 0.13
C PHE A 212 16.82 -0.30 1.27
N THR A 213 16.56 0.76 2.04
CA THR A 213 17.37 1.13 3.22
C THR A 213 17.36 0.02 4.27
N PHE A 214 16.17 -0.45 4.67
CA PHE A 214 16.05 -1.50 5.67
C PHE A 214 16.53 -2.86 5.15
N CYS A 215 16.31 -3.17 3.87
CA CYS A 215 16.89 -4.37 3.25
C CYS A 215 18.41 -4.32 3.26
N SER A 216 19.02 -3.15 3.02
CA SER A 216 20.48 -2.98 3.05
C SER A 216 21.05 -3.28 4.44
N ILE A 217 20.37 -2.83 5.51
CA ILE A 217 20.73 -3.18 6.89
C ILE A 217 20.65 -4.70 7.09
N ALA A 218 19.54 -5.34 6.70
CA ALA A 218 19.39 -6.79 6.87
C ALA A 218 20.44 -7.58 6.06
N ILE A 219 20.76 -7.12 4.85
CA ILE A 219 21.79 -7.71 4.00
C ILE A 219 23.16 -7.67 4.68
N ASP A 220 23.54 -6.52 5.24
CA ASP A 220 24.86 -6.36 5.86
C ASP A 220 24.94 -7.06 7.22
N VAL A 221 23.88 -7.01 8.05
CA VAL A 221 23.84 -7.66 9.38
C VAL A 221 23.90 -9.19 9.27
N PHE A 222 23.16 -9.78 8.33
CA PHE A 222 23.09 -11.24 8.15
C PHE A 222 24.02 -11.77 7.04
N LEU A 223 24.86 -10.90 6.45
CA LEU A 223 25.77 -11.21 5.34
C LEU A 223 25.07 -11.93 4.17
N LEU A 224 23.88 -11.47 3.82
CA LEU A 224 23.04 -12.10 2.80
C LEU A 224 23.43 -11.68 1.37
N PRO A 225 23.16 -12.52 0.37
CA PRO A 225 23.24 -12.08 -1.02
C PRO A 225 22.18 -11.00 -1.30
N MET A 226 22.63 -9.85 -1.83
CA MET A 226 21.78 -8.68 -2.08
C MET A 226 20.64 -8.95 -3.05
N LEU A 227 20.93 -9.62 -4.18
CA LEU A 227 19.95 -9.84 -5.25
C LEU A 227 18.72 -10.64 -4.76
N PRO A 228 18.87 -11.80 -4.08
CA PRO A 228 17.74 -12.50 -3.48
C PRO A 228 16.85 -11.62 -2.58
N VAL A 229 17.45 -10.88 -1.65
CA VAL A 229 16.68 -10.03 -0.71
C VAL A 229 15.88 -8.95 -1.45
N LEU A 230 16.36 -8.47 -2.60
CA LEU A 230 15.71 -7.44 -3.42
C LEU A 230 14.77 -7.98 -4.51
N VAL A 231 14.61 -9.30 -4.66
CA VAL A 231 13.63 -9.86 -5.63
C VAL A 231 12.20 -9.37 -5.36
N PRO A 232 11.69 -9.33 -4.11
CA PRO A 232 10.37 -8.76 -3.83
C PRO A 232 10.27 -7.28 -4.21
N TRP A 233 11.32 -6.49 -3.99
CA TRP A 233 11.38 -5.08 -4.41
C TRP A 233 11.20 -4.93 -5.92
N LEU A 234 11.90 -5.75 -6.72
CA LEU A 234 11.77 -5.76 -8.18
C LEU A 234 10.39 -6.28 -8.63
N ALA A 235 9.86 -7.29 -7.95
CA ALA A 235 8.54 -7.83 -8.24
C ALA A 235 7.45 -6.77 -8.02
N ILE A 236 7.50 -6.04 -6.90
CA ILE A 236 6.56 -4.93 -6.62
C ILE A 236 6.69 -3.85 -7.69
N LEU A 237 7.90 -3.43 -8.04
CA LEU A 237 8.11 -2.44 -9.11
C LEU A 237 7.47 -2.88 -10.42
N GLY A 238 7.68 -4.14 -10.83
CA GLY A 238 7.05 -4.65 -12.06
C GLY A 238 5.53 -4.75 -11.97
N VAL A 239 4.95 -5.11 -10.81
CA VAL A 239 3.48 -5.03 -10.63
C VAL A 239 2.98 -3.61 -10.82
N LEU A 240 3.67 -2.60 -10.28
CA LEU A 240 3.29 -1.20 -10.46
C LEU A 240 3.38 -0.78 -11.92
N LEU A 241 4.42 -1.20 -12.65
CA LEU A 241 4.55 -0.93 -14.08
C LEU A 241 3.41 -1.57 -14.89
N VAL A 242 3.08 -2.84 -14.59
CA VAL A 242 1.92 -3.53 -15.17
C VAL A 242 0.65 -2.76 -14.87
N MET A 243 0.39 -2.33 -13.63
CA MET A 243 -0.81 -1.58 -13.28
C MET A 243 -0.88 -0.18 -13.91
N ALA A 244 0.27 0.47 -14.10
CA ALA A 244 0.39 1.82 -14.66
C ALA A 244 0.25 1.84 -16.19
N PHE A 245 0.34 0.69 -16.84
CA PHE A 245 0.29 0.60 -18.29
C PHE A 245 -1.08 1.02 -18.84
N PRO A 246 -1.16 1.97 -19.78
CA PRO A 246 -2.43 2.60 -20.17
C PRO A 246 -3.22 1.82 -21.23
N TRP A 247 -2.65 0.78 -21.85
CA TRP A 247 -3.26 0.12 -23.03
C TRP A 247 -4.22 -1.03 -22.71
N TYR A 248 -4.66 -1.16 -21.46
CA TYR A 248 -5.68 -2.15 -21.14
C TYR A 248 -7.04 -1.74 -21.72
N PRO A 249 -7.75 -2.68 -22.37
CA PRO A 249 -9.09 -2.39 -22.90
C PRO A 249 -10.11 -2.15 -21.77
N ASP A 250 -9.93 -2.82 -20.64
CA ASP A 250 -10.80 -2.73 -19.47
C ASP A 250 -10.06 -3.17 -18.19
N GLY A 251 -10.70 -2.99 -17.05
CA GLY A 251 -10.12 -3.29 -15.74
C GLY A 251 -9.94 -4.78 -15.46
N ILE A 252 -10.73 -5.64 -16.11
CA ILE A 252 -10.66 -7.09 -15.94
C ILE A 252 -9.38 -7.60 -16.60
N VAL A 253 -9.10 -7.17 -17.83
CA VAL A 253 -7.84 -7.52 -18.53
C VAL A 253 -6.63 -7.02 -17.77
N ARG A 254 -6.70 -5.80 -17.22
CA ARG A 254 -5.66 -5.26 -16.33
C ARG A 254 -5.42 -6.15 -15.11
N ALA A 255 -6.48 -6.56 -14.42
CA ALA A 255 -6.39 -7.45 -13.26
C ALA A 255 -5.79 -8.81 -13.64
N MET A 256 -6.24 -9.41 -14.75
CA MET A 256 -5.68 -10.67 -15.26
C MET A 256 -4.19 -10.57 -15.59
N SER A 257 -3.75 -9.43 -16.14
CA SER A 257 -2.32 -9.19 -16.42
C SER A 257 -1.48 -9.09 -15.14
N VAL A 258 -2.02 -8.49 -14.07
CA VAL A 258 -1.37 -8.47 -12.76
C VAL A 258 -1.26 -9.90 -12.20
N PHE A 259 -2.32 -10.70 -12.27
CA PHE A 259 -2.28 -12.10 -11.84
C PHE A 259 -1.28 -12.93 -12.65
N PHE A 260 -1.25 -12.75 -13.97
CA PHE A 260 -0.28 -13.41 -14.84
C PHE A 260 1.16 -13.02 -14.47
N TYR A 261 1.43 -11.72 -14.28
CA TYR A 261 2.73 -11.25 -13.83
C TYR A 261 3.13 -11.87 -12.48
N ALA A 262 2.22 -11.87 -11.50
CA ALA A 262 2.46 -12.48 -10.18
C ALA A 262 2.77 -13.98 -10.29
N PHE A 263 2.04 -14.70 -11.14
CA PHE A 263 2.29 -16.11 -11.44
C PHE A 263 3.69 -16.32 -12.04
N CYS A 264 4.09 -15.49 -13.02
CA CYS A 264 5.43 -15.54 -13.60
C CYS A 264 6.54 -15.19 -12.59
N CYS A 265 6.28 -14.30 -11.63
CA CYS A 265 7.24 -13.92 -10.59
C CYS A 265 7.37 -14.93 -9.45
N ALA A 266 6.35 -15.76 -9.20
CA ALA A 266 6.34 -16.75 -8.12
C ALA A 266 7.57 -17.68 -8.07
N PRO A 267 8.04 -18.31 -9.17
CA PRO A 267 9.25 -19.14 -9.13
C PRO A 267 10.52 -18.35 -8.78
N PHE A 268 10.62 -17.09 -9.19
CA PHE A 268 11.75 -16.23 -8.84
C PHE A 268 11.74 -15.85 -7.36
N LEU A 269 10.57 -15.58 -6.79
CA LEU A 269 10.41 -15.34 -5.36
C LEU A 269 10.76 -16.59 -4.54
N TRP A 270 10.31 -17.77 -4.99
CA TRP A 270 10.63 -19.03 -4.34
C TRP A 270 12.14 -19.34 -4.37
N THR A 271 12.76 -19.26 -5.54
CA THR A 271 14.20 -19.47 -5.69
C THR A 271 15.02 -18.46 -4.90
N SER A 272 14.55 -17.22 -4.81
CA SER A 272 15.13 -16.20 -3.93
C SER A 272 15.07 -16.61 -2.45
N LEU A 273 13.90 -17.03 -1.96
CA LEU A 273 13.73 -17.48 -0.59
C LEU A 273 14.66 -18.64 -0.24
N VAL A 274 14.78 -19.63 -1.15
CA VAL A 274 15.72 -20.75 -0.99
C VAL A 274 17.17 -20.25 -0.91
N ARG A 275 17.56 -19.27 -1.74
CA ARG A 275 18.91 -18.67 -1.70
C ARG A 275 19.18 -17.89 -0.42
N ILE A 276 18.18 -17.20 0.14
CA ILE A 276 18.29 -16.51 1.43
C ILE A 276 18.52 -17.53 2.55
N VAL A 277 17.70 -18.59 2.61
CA VAL A 277 17.81 -19.65 3.62
C VAL A 277 19.14 -20.39 3.51
N ALA A 278 19.60 -20.69 2.28
CA ALA A 278 20.91 -21.30 2.04
C ALA A 278 22.07 -20.37 2.41
N GLY A 279 21.96 -19.08 2.12
CA GLY A 279 22.92 -18.05 2.52
C GLY A 279 23.06 -17.96 4.04
N LEU A 280 21.94 -17.93 4.76
CA LEU A 280 21.92 -17.98 6.23
C LEU A 280 22.60 -19.24 6.77
N GLN A 281 22.34 -20.40 6.17
CA GLN A 281 23.01 -21.66 6.55
C GLN A 281 24.53 -21.60 6.31
N LEU A 282 24.98 -20.98 5.22
CA LEU A 282 26.40 -20.86 4.88
C LEU A 282 27.13 -19.90 5.83
N SER A 283 26.55 -18.72 6.10
CA SER A 283 27.12 -17.72 7.03
C SER A 283 27.28 -18.32 8.43
N LEU A 284 26.25 -19.03 8.92
CA LEU A 284 26.29 -19.74 10.20
C LEU A 284 27.37 -20.84 10.25
N ARG A 285 27.55 -21.61 9.17
CA ARG A 285 28.63 -22.61 9.10
C ARG A 285 30.01 -21.97 9.07
N ARG A 286 30.20 -20.86 8.34
CA ARG A 286 31.48 -20.17 8.23
C ARG A 286 31.98 -19.67 9.59
N GLU A 287 31.07 -19.14 10.41
CA GLU A 287 31.36 -18.74 11.79
C GLU A 287 31.69 -19.93 12.70
N ALA A 288 31.12 -21.11 12.46
CA ALA A 288 31.47 -22.33 13.19
C ALA A 288 32.87 -22.88 12.84
N PHE A 289 33.42 -22.57 11.66
CA PHE A 289 34.75 -23.01 11.21
C PHE A 289 35.89 -22.04 11.56
N LEU A 290 35.60 -20.74 11.68
CA LEU A 290 36.59 -19.71 12.03
C LEU A 290 37.25 -19.82 13.43
N PRO A 291 36.76 -20.56 14.44
CA PRO A 291 37.50 -20.75 15.70
C PRO A 291 38.74 -21.64 15.54
N ARG A 292 38.77 -22.55 14.55
CA ARG A 292 39.86 -23.54 14.42
C ARG A 292 41.19 -22.94 13.97
N PHE A 293 41.19 -21.78 13.30
CA PHE A 293 42.43 -21.14 12.86
C PHE A 293 43.03 -20.19 13.91
N ALA A 294 42.24 -19.72 14.88
CA ALA A 294 42.74 -18.86 15.96
C ALA A 294 43.44 -19.66 17.08
N GLU A 295 43.20 -20.97 17.18
CA GLU A 295 43.83 -21.84 18.20
C GLU A 295 45.13 -22.52 17.73
N CYS A 296 45.61 -22.25 16.51
CA CYS A 296 46.75 -22.98 15.92
C CYS A 296 48.12 -22.27 16.00
N TYR A 297 48.24 -21.17 16.76
CA TYR A 297 49.55 -20.64 17.15
C TYR A 297 49.84 -21.04 18.60
N PRO A 298 50.61 -22.12 18.86
CA PRO A 298 51.22 -22.27 20.16
C PRO A 298 52.23 -21.13 20.32
N HIS A 299 52.01 -20.26 21.29
CA HIS A 299 53.04 -19.41 21.85
C HIS A 299 54.14 -20.33 22.44
N SER A 300 55.10 -20.74 21.61
CA SER A 300 56.29 -21.46 22.06
C SER A 300 57.53 -20.95 21.33
N TRP A 301 57.93 -19.71 21.63
CA TRP A 301 59.28 -19.26 21.30
C TRP A 301 59.80 -18.25 22.32
N PHE A 302 59.70 -18.64 23.60
CA PHE A 302 60.48 -18.03 24.68
C PHE A 302 60.88 -19.15 25.65
N ASN A 303 62.05 -19.75 25.40
CA ASN A 303 63.06 -20.12 26.40
C ASN A 303 64.12 -21.04 25.80
N LYS A 304 65.39 -20.76 26.16
CA LYS A 304 66.68 -21.43 25.86
C LYS A 304 67.42 -20.82 24.65
N PHE A 305 68.62 -20.24 24.75
CA PHE A 305 69.74 -20.31 25.69
C PHE A 305 70.58 -19.01 25.61
N PHE A 306 71.33 -18.73 26.68
CA PHE A 306 72.56 -17.91 26.84
C PHE A 306 72.94 -16.90 25.73
#